data_AF-A0A1V6IZ26-F1
#
_entry.id   AF-A0A1V6IZ26-F1
#
_cell.length_a   1.000
_cell.length_b   1.000
_cell.length_c   1.000
_cell.angle_alpha   90.00
_cell.angle_beta   90.00
_cell.angle_gamma   90.00
#
_symmetry.space_group_name_H-M   'P 1'
#
loop_
_entity.id
_entity.type
_entity.pdbx_description
1 polymer ?
#
loop_
_entity_poly.entity_id
_entity_poly.type
_entity_poly.pdbx_seq_one_letter_code
_entity_poly.pdbx_strand_id
1 'polypeptide(L)'
;MNRTELSLRNAHPDWYQVNALGESCLNIKLYNREHYRWLCPSRPETIQYLKERVAELAQIKGLAGVHLDFIRYPDAILPYGLQESRNVVQDRVYPQWDFCYCDTCRACFKALTGVDPLDLEDPTADERWMQYRWDALSAVTSEVCAEIKKHGKVPSVAVFATPQESRKLVRQDWPRFRNVDIFFPMIYHKFFNWEDYQVHTATREGVQELSEAGNDGILCSGLFVEHVPQDRIMEFMLYTRTGGSAGICFFSIDNIDRTYGYWARLKSDIAQFKEDGESR
;
A
#
# COMPACT_ATOMS: atom_id res chain seq x y z
N MET A 1 2.66 -2.09 -8.34
CA MET A 1 4.04 -1.75 -8.72
C MET A 1 4.99 -2.94 -8.68
N ASN A 2 4.85 -3.85 -7.72
CA ASN A 2 5.68 -5.06 -7.64
C ASN A 2 5.31 -6.09 -8.72
N ARG A 3 6.24 -6.46 -9.63
CA ARG A 3 6.05 -7.33 -10.81
C ARG A 3 7.24 -8.26 -11.03
N THR A 4 7.00 -9.57 -10.93
CA THR A 4 8.03 -10.61 -10.87
C THR A 4 8.19 -11.42 -12.15
N GLU A 5 7.33 -11.17 -13.15
CA GLU A 5 7.26 -11.92 -14.40
C GLU A 5 8.61 -11.90 -15.12
N LEU A 6 9.15 -13.10 -15.41
CA LEU A 6 10.46 -13.22 -16.03
C LEU A 6 10.52 -12.57 -17.42
N SER A 7 9.44 -12.66 -18.21
CA SER A 7 9.35 -12.03 -19.52
C SER A 7 9.47 -10.51 -19.45
N LEU A 8 8.77 -9.87 -18.52
CA LEU A 8 8.83 -8.42 -18.30
C LEU A 8 10.23 -7.99 -17.85
N ARG A 9 10.82 -8.72 -16.90
CA ARG A 9 12.16 -8.45 -16.36
C ARG A 9 13.24 -8.54 -17.43
N ASN A 10 13.15 -9.53 -18.33
CA ASN A 10 14.12 -9.72 -19.39
C ASN A 10 13.95 -8.71 -20.53
N ALA A 11 12.71 -8.36 -20.87
CA ALA A 11 12.42 -7.43 -21.96
C ALA A 11 12.64 -5.97 -21.58
N HIS A 12 12.33 -5.61 -20.33
CA HIS A 12 12.33 -4.23 -19.84
C HIS A 12 13.03 -4.10 -18.47
N PRO A 13 14.31 -4.50 -18.35
CA PRO A 13 15.03 -4.40 -17.08
C PRO A 13 15.20 -2.96 -16.59
N ASP A 14 15.22 -2.00 -17.52
CA ASP A 14 15.36 -0.57 -17.24
C ASP A 14 14.11 0.03 -16.58
N TRP A 15 12.95 -0.63 -16.67
CA TRP A 15 11.72 -0.18 -16.02
C TRP A 15 11.75 -0.34 -14.50
N TYR A 16 12.67 -1.12 -13.97
CA TYR A 16 12.71 -1.46 -12.55
C TYR A 16 13.46 -0.40 -11.72
N GLN A 17 13.05 -0.28 -10.46
CA GLN A 17 13.63 0.71 -9.55
C GLN A 17 15.08 0.39 -9.19
N VAL A 18 15.84 1.46 -8.99
CA VAL A 18 17.24 1.48 -8.57
C VAL A 18 17.33 2.18 -7.21
N ASN A 19 18.13 1.63 -6.29
CA ASN A 19 18.36 2.20 -4.96
C ASN A 19 19.43 3.31 -5.00
N ALA A 20 19.63 4.02 -3.89
CA ALA A 20 20.60 5.12 -3.81
C ALA A 20 22.07 4.67 -3.97
N LEU A 21 22.35 3.37 -3.90
CA LEU A 21 23.66 2.79 -4.22
C LEU A 21 23.85 2.50 -5.73
N GLY A 22 22.83 2.77 -6.55
CA GLY A 22 22.86 2.46 -7.98
C GLY A 22 22.51 1.00 -8.31
N GLU A 23 22.01 0.22 -7.33
CA GLU A 23 21.66 -1.18 -7.53
C GLU A 23 20.18 -1.33 -7.95
N SER A 24 19.95 -2.03 -9.06
CA SER A 24 18.59 -2.40 -9.48
C SER A 24 17.98 -3.45 -8.54
N CYS A 25 16.70 -3.28 -8.20
CA CYS A 25 15.94 -4.28 -7.44
C CYS A 25 15.83 -5.65 -8.15
N LEU A 26 16.19 -5.74 -9.44
CA LEU A 26 16.30 -7.02 -10.15
C LEU A 26 17.47 -7.88 -9.69
N ASN A 27 18.56 -7.23 -9.23
CA ASN A 27 19.86 -7.86 -8.95
C ASN A 27 20.08 -8.12 -7.46
N ILE A 28 19.21 -7.58 -6.61
CA ILE A 28 19.29 -7.72 -5.15
C ILE A 28 18.05 -8.40 -4.58
N LYS A 29 18.21 -9.07 -3.44
CA LYS A 29 17.12 -9.73 -2.72
C LYS A 29 16.72 -8.88 -1.52
N LEU A 30 15.88 -7.89 -1.75
CA LEU A 30 15.36 -7.03 -0.68
C LEU A 30 14.71 -7.87 0.41
N TYR A 31 15.24 -7.76 1.64
CA TYR A 31 14.77 -8.52 2.81
C TYR A 31 14.71 -10.04 2.58
N ASN A 32 15.63 -10.57 1.76
CA ASN A 32 15.64 -11.97 1.32
C ASN A 32 14.33 -12.42 0.64
N ARG A 33 13.58 -11.49 0.02
CA ARG A 33 12.35 -11.77 -0.72
C ARG A 33 12.61 -11.76 -2.23
N GLU A 34 12.51 -12.94 -2.84
CA GLU A 34 12.67 -13.09 -4.30
C GLU A 34 11.62 -12.33 -5.11
N HIS A 35 10.44 -12.15 -4.53
CA HIS A 35 9.31 -11.55 -5.21
C HIS A 35 9.29 -10.02 -5.14
N TYR A 36 10.28 -9.36 -4.52
CA TYR A 36 10.34 -7.89 -4.45
C TYR A 36 11.07 -7.34 -5.69
N ARG A 37 10.30 -7.04 -6.73
CA ARG A 37 10.75 -6.54 -8.03
C ARG A 37 9.84 -5.39 -8.45
N TRP A 38 10.29 -4.15 -8.33
CA TRP A 38 9.40 -2.99 -8.37
C TRP A 38 9.59 -2.19 -9.64
N LEU A 39 8.51 -1.92 -10.36
CA LEU A 39 8.53 -0.99 -11.48
C LEU A 39 8.70 0.45 -11.00
N CYS A 40 9.34 1.28 -11.81
CA CYS A 40 9.52 2.70 -11.59
C CYS A 40 8.22 3.46 -11.90
N PRO A 41 7.64 4.22 -10.94
CA PRO A 41 6.42 4.99 -11.17
C PRO A 41 6.63 6.20 -12.08
N SER A 42 7.87 6.67 -12.25
CA SER A 42 8.18 7.85 -13.06
C SER A 42 8.30 7.55 -14.57
N ARG A 43 8.07 6.29 -14.98
CA ARG A 43 8.14 5.88 -16.39
C ARG A 43 6.75 5.81 -17.02
N PRO A 44 6.50 6.52 -18.12
CA PRO A 44 5.24 6.41 -18.87
C PRO A 44 4.93 4.98 -19.30
N GLU A 45 5.95 4.19 -19.65
CA GLU A 45 5.79 2.81 -20.09
C GLU A 45 5.30 1.90 -18.96
N THR A 46 5.76 2.13 -17.72
CA THR A 46 5.22 1.45 -16.54
C THR A 46 3.73 1.72 -16.37
N ILE A 47 3.31 2.98 -16.53
CA ILE A 47 1.90 3.38 -16.40
C ILE A 47 1.07 2.68 -17.47
N GLN A 48 1.52 2.74 -18.72
CA GLN A 48 0.83 2.12 -19.85
C GLN A 48 0.72 0.59 -19.68
N TYR A 49 1.80 -0.06 -19.27
CA TYR A 49 1.79 -1.49 -18.98
C TYR A 49 0.78 -1.87 -17.88
N LEU A 50 0.72 -1.10 -16.79
CA LEU A 50 -0.25 -1.35 -15.72
C LEU A 50 -1.70 -1.13 -16.19
N LYS A 51 -1.95 -0.09 -16.99
CA LYS A 51 -3.26 0.18 -17.61
C LYS A 51 -3.71 -0.98 -18.50
N GLU A 52 -2.82 -1.49 -19.36
CA GLU A 52 -3.11 -2.65 -20.21
C GLU A 52 -3.43 -3.90 -19.38
N ARG A 53 -2.69 -4.15 -18.30
CA ARG A 53 -2.96 -5.29 -17.42
C ARG A 53 -4.32 -5.20 -16.73
N VAL A 54 -4.72 -4.03 -16.23
CA VAL A 54 -6.05 -3.88 -15.62
C VAL A 54 -7.17 -3.91 -16.65
N ALA A 55 -6.92 -3.41 -17.87
CA ALA A 55 -7.87 -3.51 -18.99
C ALA A 55 -8.10 -4.97 -19.42
N GLU A 56 -7.04 -5.79 -19.45
CA GLU A 56 -7.14 -7.24 -19.71
C GLU A 56 -7.96 -7.93 -18.60
N LEU A 57 -7.65 -7.66 -17.33
CA LEU A 57 -8.42 -8.22 -16.21
C LEU A 57 -9.90 -7.83 -16.29
N ALA A 58 -10.19 -6.59 -16.68
CA ALA A 58 -11.56 -6.09 -16.79
C ALA A 58 -12.41 -6.84 -17.84
N GLN A 59 -11.79 -7.55 -18.79
CA GLN A 59 -12.49 -8.42 -19.75
C GLN A 59 -13.02 -9.71 -19.14
N ILE A 60 -12.59 -10.08 -17.92
CA ILE A 60 -13.06 -11.29 -17.25
C ILE A 60 -14.56 -11.15 -16.95
N LYS A 61 -15.35 -12.06 -17.53
CA LYS A 61 -16.81 -12.08 -17.34
C LYS A 61 -17.15 -12.27 -15.86
N GLY A 62 -18.00 -11.40 -15.34
CA GLY A 62 -18.44 -11.44 -13.94
C GLY A 62 -17.50 -10.75 -12.94
N LEU A 63 -16.33 -10.26 -13.39
CA LEU A 63 -15.44 -9.50 -12.50
C LEU A 63 -16.09 -8.15 -12.14
N ALA A 64 -16.28 -7.89 -10.84
CA ALA A 64 -16.91 -6.67 -10.34
C ALA A 64 -15.93 -5.49 -10.18
N GLY A 65 -14.68 -5.78 -9.87
CA GLY A 65 -13.66 -4.78 -9.55
C GLY A 65 -12.25 -5.31 -9.73
N VAL A 66 -11.28 -4.40 -9.68
CA VAL A 66 -9.85 -4.74 -9.71
C VAL A 66 -9.22 -4.16 -8.45
N HIS A 67 -8.57 -5.03 -7.68
CA HIS A 67 -7.88 -4.67 -6.45
C HIS A 67 -6.38 -4.51 -6.71
N LEU A 68 -5.82 -3.35 -6.35
CA LEU A 68 -4.39 -3.05 -6.49
C LEU A 68 -3.68 -3.29 -5.16
N ASP A 69 -2.90 -4.36 -5.10
CA ASP A 69 -1.93 -4.60 -4.03
C ASP A 69 -0.51 -4.19 -4.50
N PHE A 70 0.38 -3.93 -3.53
CA PHE A 70 1.75 -3.45 -3.76
C PHE A 70 1.81 -2.21 -4.68
N ILE A 71 0.86 -1.27 -4.52
CA ILE A 71 0.89 0.05 -5.17
C ILE A 71 1.69 1.05 -4.32
N ARG A 72 2.98 0.75 -4.14
CA ARG A 72 3.90 1.50 -3.27
C ARG A 72 5.35 1.42 -3.78
N TYR A 73 6.28 2.09 -3.09
CA TYR A 73 7.72 1.83 -3.26
C TYR A 73 8.14 0.59 -2.45
N PRO A 74 9.32 0.02 -2.72
CA PRO A 74 9.95 -0.88 -1.76
C PRO A 74 9.96 -0.24 -0.37
N ASP A 75 9.78 -1.05 0.66
CA ASP A 75 9.88 -0.62 2.05
C ASP A 75 11.25 0.06 2.26
N ALA A 76 11.24 1.39 2.45
CA ALA A 76 12.42 2.16 2.80
C ALA A 76 12.80 1.89 4.27
N ILE A 77 11.77 1.68 5.09
CA ILE A 77 11.83 1.15 6.44
C ILE A 77 10.73 0.10 6.55
N LEU A 78 11.06 -1.11 7.00
CA LEU A 78 10.07 -2.13 7.30
C LEU A 78 9.22 -1.72 8.51
N PRO A 79 7.94 -2.15 8.56
CA PRO A 79 7.16 -2.10 9.80
C PRO A 79 7.99 -2.62 10.98
N TYR A 80 7.98 -1.86 12.09
CA TYR A 80 8.94 -1.99 13.18
C TYR A 80 8.95 -3.40 13.80
N GLY A 81 7.78 -4.02 13.95
CA GLY A 81 7.61 -5.38 14.47
C GLY A 81 8.04 -6.49 13.50
N LEU A 82 8.35 -6.17 12.24
CA LEU A 82 8.88 -7.13 11.27
C LEU A 82 10.42 -7.20 11.26
N GLN A 83 11.11 -6.17 11.75
CA GLN A 83 12.57 -6.04 11.60
C GLN A 83 13.34 -7.24 12.19
N GLU A 84 12.98 -7.68 13.40
CA GLU A 84 13.60 -8.84 14.06
C GLU A 84 13.44 -10.12 13.23
N SER A 85 12.22 -10.43 12.80
CA SER A 85 11.93 -11.61 11.96
C SER A 85 12.60 -11.57 10.58
N ARG A 86 13.07 -10.38 10.17
CA ARG A 86 13.75 -10.13 8.90
C ARG A 86 15.26 -10.03 9.08
N ASN A 87 15.75 -10.12 10.31
CA ASN A 87 17.15 -9.98 10.68
C ASN A 87 17.77 -8.67 10.13
N VAL A 88 17.04 -7.56 10.29
CA VAL A 88 17.52 -6.22 9.92
C VAL A 88 17.29 -5.24 11.07
N VAL A 89 18.05 -4.15 11.08
CA VAL A 89 17.83 -3.00 11.96
C VAL A 89 17.74 -1.76 11.07
N GLN A 90 16.62 -1.05 11.15
CA GLN A 90 16.36 0.16 10.37
C GLN A 90 15.86 1.27 11.31
N ASP A 91 16.79 2.09 11.81
CA ASP A 91 16.53 3.29 12.61
C ASP A 91 16.35 4.55 11.74
N ARG A 92 16.86 4.50 10.51
CA ARG A 92 16.71 5.51 9.46
C ARG A 92 16.52 4.85 8.10
N VAL A 93 16.30 5.67 7.09
CA VAL A 93 16.35 5.24 5.69
C VAL A 93 17.82 5.05 5.31
N TYR A 94 18.19 3.86 4.86
CA TYR A 94 19.55 3.59 4.39
C TYR A 94 19.59 3.49 2.85
N PRO A 95 20.71 3.85 2.20
CA PRO A 95 20.83 3.87 0.75
C PRO A 95 20.42 2.57 0.03
N GLN A 96 20.70 1.40 0.61
CA GLN A 96 20.34 0.10 0.01
C GLN A 96 18.83 -0.16 -0.06
N TRP A 97 18.04 0.51 0.78
CA TRP A 97 16.58 0.42 0.85
C TRP A 97 15.89 1.70 0.35
N ASP A 98 16.63 2.75 0.01
CA ASP A 98 16.08 3.98 -0.53
C ASP A 98 16.02 3.93 -2.05
N PHE A 99 14.83 3.80 -2.61
CA PHE A 99 14.63 3.67 -4.05
C PHE A 99 14.14 4.96 -4.71
N CYS A 100 14.05 4.90 -6.04
CA CYS A 100 13.75 5.99 -6.98
C CYS A 100 14.99 6.68 -7.56
N TYR A 101 16.16 6.03 -7.62
CA TYR A 101 17.40 6.66 -8.13
C TYR A 101 17.78 6.22 -9.55
N CYS A 102 16.85 5.63 -10.32
CA CYS A 102 17.10 5.36 -11.74
C CYS A 102 17.19 6.67 -12.53
N ASP A 103 17.83 6.62 -13.71
CA ASP A 103 18.09 7.80 -14.53
C ASP A 103 16.83 8.61 -14.84
N THR A 104 15.70 7.95 -15.12
CA THR A 104 14.41 8.63 -15.34
C THR A 104 14.00 9.47 -14.14
N CYS A 105 14.05 8.91 -12.92
CA CYS A 105 13.62 9.62 -11.72
C CYS A 105 14.52 10.82 -11.42
N ARG A 106 15.84 10.62 -11.53
CA ARG A 106 16.84 11.67 -11.32
C ARG A 106 16.66 12.80 -12.31
N ALA A 107 16.48 12.47 -13.60
CA ALA A 107 16.25 13.46 -14.65
C ALA A 107 14.93 14.22 -14.45
N CYS A 108 13.83 13.53 -14.14
CA CYS A 108 12.54 14.17 -13.88
C CYS A 108 12.61 15.13 -12.68
N PHE A 109 13.21 14.71 -11.57
CA PHE A 109 13.37 15.59 -10.41
C PHE A 109 14.28 16.78 -10.69
N LYS A 110 15.43 16.55 -11.34
CA LYS A 110 16.35 17.62 -11.73
C LYS A 110 15.68 18.63 -12.67
N ALA A 111 14.82 18.18 -13.58
CA ALA A 111 14.05 19.07 -14.44
C ALA A 111 13.05 19.95 -13.65
N LEU A 112 12.49 19.42 -12.55
CA LEU A 112 11.55 20.16 -11.69
C LEU A 112 12.24 21.11 -10.71
N THR A 113 13.41 20.75 -10.19
CA THR A 113 14.03 21.47 -9.06
C THR A 113 15.39 22.08 -9.35
N GLY A 114 16.02 21.71 -10.48
CA GLY A 114 17.37 22.12 -10.86
C GLY A 114 18.50 21.29 -10.22
N VAL A 115 18.20 20.32 -9.34
CA VAL A 115 19.19 19.57 -8.56
C VAL A 115 19.02 18.06 -8.79
N ASP A 116 20.11 17.32 -8.97
CA ASP A 116 20.07 15.85 -8.98
C ASP A 116 19.90 15.36 -7.54
N PRO A 117 19.01 14.38 -7.23
CA PRO A 117 18.84 13.93 -5.86
C PRO A 117 20.13 13.33 -5.26
N LEU A 118 21.10 12.87 -6.08
CA LEU A 118 22.40 12.40 -5.58
C LEU A 118 23.36 13.52 -5.16
N ASP A 119 23.08 14.77 -5.55
CA ASP A 119 23.88 15.94 -5.17
C ASP A 119 23.41 16.53 -3.81
N LEU A 120 22.33 16.00 -3.23
CA LEU A 120 21.81 16.41 -1.93
C LEU A 120 22.62 15.77 -0.79
N GLU A 121 22.86 16.52 0.28
CA GLU A 121 23.56 16.01 1.48
C GLU A 121 22.78 14.88 2.16
N ASP A 122 21.47 15.07 2.34
CA ASP A 122 20.53 14.05 2.77
C ASP A 122 19.26 14.11 1.90
N PRO A 123 19.18 13.26 0.85
CA PRO A 123 17.99 13.21 0.01
C PRO A 123 16.72 12.86 0.80
N THR A 124 16.85 12.09 1.89
CA THR A 124 15.69 11.61 2.66
C THR A 124 15.06 12.69 3.52
N ALA A 125 15.81 13.77 3.80
CA ALA A 125 15.34 14.97 4.47
C ALA A 125 14.88 16.08 3.51
N ASP A 126 15.17 15.99 2.20
CA ASP A 126 14.71 16.99 1.23
C ASP A 126 13.22 16.82 0.93
N GLU A 127 12.43 17.81 1.34
CA GLU A 127 10.97 17.81 1.19
C GLU A 127 10.53 17.74 -0.28
N ARG A 128 11.30 18.33 -1.20
CA ARG A 128 10.97 18.31 -2.63
C ARG A 128 11.16 16.92 -3.21
N TRP A 129 12.23 16.22 -2.83
CA TRP A 129 12.48 14.84 -3.26
C TRP A 129 11.44 13.89 -2.69
N MET A 130 11.05 14.08 -1.44
CA MET A 130 9.97 13.34 -0.82
C MET A 130 8.63 13.56 -1.54
N GLN A 131 8.27 14.82 -1.81
CA GLN A 131 7.04 15.18 -2.51
C GLN A 131 7.01 14.60 -3.93
N TYR A 132 8.12 14.71 -4.68
CA TYR A 132 8.23 14.12 -6.02
C TYR A 132 7.89 12.61 -6.03
N ARG A 133 8.39 11.87 -5.05
CA ARG A 133 8.14 10.42 -4.96
C ARG A 133 6.68 10.11 -4.61
N TRP A 134 6.09 10.87 -3.70
CA TRP A 134 4.67 10.75 -3.36
C TRP A 134 3.78 11.07 -4.57
N ASP A 135 4.10 12.12 -5.31
CA ASP A 135 3.36 12.55 -6.50
C ASP A 135 3.47 11.52 -7.63
N ALA A 136 4.68 11.01 -7.89
CA ALA A 136 4.89 10.00 -8.94
C ALA A 136 4.04 8.75 -8.69
N LEU A 137 4.02 8.21 -7.47
CA LEU A 137 3.20 7.05 -7.14
C LEU A 137 1.71 7.37 -7.17
N SER A 138 1.31 8.56 -6.69
CA SER A 138 -0.09 9.01 -6.71
C SER A 138 -0.62 9.14 -8.13
N ALA A 139 0.19 9.68 -9.05
CA ALA A 139 -0.15 9.80 -10.47
C ALA A 139 -0.37 8.44 -11.13
N VAL A 140 0.58 7.49 -10.97
CA VAL A 140 0.42 6.13 -11.52
C VAL A 140 -0.83 5.45 -10.99
N THR A 141 -1.04 5.51 -9.66
CA THR A 141 -2.21 4.88 -9.04
C THR A 141 -3.51 5.47 -9.60
N SER A 142 -3.57 6.80 -9.71
CA SER A 142 -4.75 7.51 -10.19
C SER A 142 -5.08 7.19 -11.65
N GLU A 143 -4.06 7.05 -12.51
CA GLU A 143 -4.19 6.65 -13.91
C GLU A 143 -4.67 5.21 -14.08
N VAL A 144 -4.11 4.28 -13.28
CA VAL A 144 -4.53 2.88 -13.32
C VAL A 144 -5.96 2.72 -12.83
N CYS A 145 -6.33 3.42 -11.74
CA CYS A 145 -7.69 3.42 -11.24
C CYS A 145 -8.68 4.07 -12.22
N ALA A 146 -8.30 5.16 -12.90
CA ALA A 146 -9.12 5.74 -13.97
C ALA A 146 -9.39 4.73 -15.10
N GLU A 147 -8.38 3.96 -15.52
CA GLU A 147 -8.56 2.91 -16.51
C GLU A 147 -9.52 1.82 -16.00
N ILE A 148 -9.39 1.36 -14.75
CA ILE A 148 -10.33 0.41 -14.15
C ILE A 148 -11.79 0.93 -14.24
N LYS A 149 -12.03 2.19 -13.86
CA LYS A 149 -13.38 2.80 -13.94
C LYS A 149 -13.90 2.92 -15.36
N LYS A 150 -13.03 3.21 -16.34
CA LYS A 150 -13.40 3.26 -17.76
C LYS A 150 -13.99 1.95 -18.28
N HIS A 151 -13.60 0.81 -17.70
CA HIS A 151 -14.18 -0.51 -18.00
C HIS A 151 -15.38 -0.87 -17.10
N GLY A 152 -15.94 0.10 -16.37
CA GLY A 152 -17.10 -0.10 -15.49
C GLY A 152 -16.81 -1.00 -14.28
N LYS A 153 -15.56 -1.07 -13.84
CA LYS A 153 -15.12 -1.87 -12.70
C LYS A 153 -14.85 -0.99 -11.48
N VAL A 154 -14.99 -1.56 -10.29
CA VAL A 154 -14.65 -0.89 -9.02
C VAL A 154 -13.14 -0.99 -8.75
N PRO A 155 -12.38 0.12 -8.75
CA PRO A 155 -11.00 0.14 -8.28
C PRO A 155 -10.94 0.15 -6.75
N SER A 156 -10.13 -0.76 -6.20
CA SER A 156 -9.78 -0.72 -4.79
C SER A 156 -8.27 -0.88 -4.59
N VAL A 157 -7.76 -0.44 -3.43
CA VAL A 157 -6.32 -0.42 -3.15
C VAL A 157 -6.02 -0.95 -1.76
N ALA A 158 -4.98 -1.78 -1.62
CA ALA A 158 -4.38 -2.08 -0.34
C ALA A 158 -3.29 -1.04 -0.02
N VAL A 159 -3.39 -0.39 1.15
CA VAL A 159 -2.49 0.70 1.56
C VAL A 159 -1.93 0.45 2.95
N PHE A 160 -0.80 1.07 3.31
CA PHE A 160 -0.24 0.94 4.66
C PHE A 160 -1.14 1.62 5.72
N ALA A 161 -1.02 1.13 6.97
CA ALA A 161 -2.00 1.33 8.04
C ALA A 161 -2.50 2.77 8.23
N THR A 162 -1.60 3.74 8.37
CA THR A 162 -1.93 5.18 8.47
C THR A 162 -1.27 5.94 7.33
N PRO A 163 -1.80 7.12 6.94
CA PRO A 163 -1.15 7.94 5.93
C PRO A 163 0.28 8.35 6.32
N GLN A 164 0.50 8.70 7.59
CA GLN A 164 1.81 9.06 8.12
C GLN A 164 2.83 7.92 7.97
N GLU A 165 2.50 6.71 8.46
CA GLU A 165 3.40 5.56 8.32
C GLU A 165 3.57 5.18 6.85
N SER A 166 2.52 5.30 6.04
CA SER A 166 2.59 4.97 4.62
C SER A 166 3.54 5.88 3.83
N ARG A 167 3.50 7.20 4.05
CA ARG A 167 4.46 8.16 3.49
C ARG A 167 5.89 7.89 3.96
N LYS A 168 6.06 7.57 5.25
CA LYS A 168 7.36 7.35 5.91
C LYS A 168 8.03 6.04 5.49
N LEU A 169 7.29 4.94 5.47
CA LEU A 169 7.84 3.59 5.31
C LEU A 169 7.93 3.17 3.85
N VAL A 170 6.94 3.53 3.04
CA VAL A 170 6.76 2.98 1.67
C VAL A 170 6.43 4.06 0.62
N ARG A 171 6.61 5.34 0.96
CA ARG A 171 6.40 6.51 0.08
C ARG A 171 5.01 6.54 -0.57
N GLN A 172 4.01 6.05 0.14
CA GLN A 172 2.63 5.99 -0.34
C GLN A 172 1.78 7.06 0.35
N ASP A 173 1.49 8.15 -0.36
CA ASP A 173 0.58 9.20 0.10
C ASP A 173 -0.86 8.92 -0.38
N TRP A 174 -1.42 7.83 0.13
CA TRP A 174 -2.68 7.30 -0.39
C TRP A 174 -3.91 8.22 -0.25
N PRO A 175 -4.02 9.19 0.68
CA PRO A 175 -5.12 10.17 0.64
C PRO A 175 -5.14 11.02 -0.63
N ARG A 176 -3.99 11.18 -1.29
CA ARG A 176 -3.85 11.91 -2.57
C ARG A 176 -4.18 11.07 -3.80
N PHE A 177 -4.40 9.77 -3.67
CA PHE A 177 -4.82 8.94 -4.79
C PHE A 177 -6.19 9.40 -5.30
N ARG A 178 -6.41 9.35 -6.61
CA ARG A 178 -7.69 9.71 -7.23
C ARG A 178 -8.26 8.52 -7.98
N ASN A 179 -9.55 8.58 -8.26
CA ASN A 179 -10.30 7.52 -8.93
C ASN A 179 -10.34 6.18 -8.17
N VAL A 180 -10.01 6.16 -6.87
CA VAL A 180 -10.13 4.97 -6.02
C VAL A 180 -11.51 4.98 -5.38
N ASP A 181 -12.26 3.87 -5.48
CA ASP A 181 -13.58 3.77 -4.86
C ASP A 181 -13.48 3.23 -3.43
N ILE A 182 -12.57 2.28 -3.18
CA ILE A 182 -12.41 1.64 -1.86
C ILE A 182 -10.94 1.54 -1.46
N PHE A 183 -10.63 2.08 -0.29
CA PHE A 183 -9.33 1.94 0.37
C PHE A 183 -9.38 0.84 1.42
N PHE A 184 -8.37 -0.04 1.42
CA PHE A 184 -8.17 -1.07 2.44
C PHE A 184 -6.83 -0.84 3.16
N PRO A 185 -6.76 0.06 4.16
CA PRO A 185 -5.58 0.20 4.99
C PRO A 185 -5.29 -1.11 5.72
N MET A 186 -4.10 -1.65 5.53
CA MET A 186 -3.59 -2.86 6.19
C MET A 186 -3.15 -2.50 7.61
N ILE A 187 -4.11 -2.35 8.53
CA ILE A 187 -3.88 -2.03 9.94
C ILE A 187 -3.41 -3.29 10.67
N TYR A 188 -2.25 -3.80 10.25
CA TYR A 188 -1.60 -4.97 10.81
C TYR A 188 -0.83 -4.55 12.06
N HIS A 189 -1.55 -4.00 13.05
CA HIS A 189 -1.04 -3.17 14.14
C HIS A 189 0.15 -3.77 14.91
N LYS A 190 0.21 -5.09 15.09
CA LYS A 190 1.37 -5.75 15.73
C LYS A 190 2.66 -5.64 14.92
N PHE A 191 2.59 -5.56 13.59
CA PHE A 191 3.77 -5.26 12.76
C PHE A 191 4.29 -3.83 12.93
N PHE A 192 3.51 -2.94 13.56
CA PHE A 192 3.93 -1.58 13.92
C PHE A 192 4.25 -1.45 15.41
N ASN A 193 4.26 -2.56 16.17
CA ASN A 193 4.38 -2.58 17.64
C ASN A 193 3.30 -1.76 18.35
N TRP A 194 2.08 -1.76 17.80
CA TRP A 194 0.96 -1.04 18.38
C TRP A 194 0.09 -1.92 19.27
N GLU A 195 -0.53 -1.27 20.24
CA GLU A 195 -1.60 -1.83 21.06
C GLU A 195 -2.90 -2.01 20.25
N ASP A 196 -3.77 -2.92 20.69
CA ASP A 196 -4.97 -3.29 19.94
C ASP A 196 -5.92 -2.11 19.70
N TYR A 197 -6.08 -1.24 20.70
CA TYR A 197 -6.94 -0.06 20.59
C TYR A 197 -6.45 0.94 19.53
N GLN A 198 -5.18 0.90 19.14
CA GLN A 198 -4.65 1.80 18.11
C GLN A 198 -5.19 1.47 16.72
N VAL A 199 -5.88 0.33 16.53
CA VAL A 199 -6.68 0.08 15.32
C VAL A 199 -7.76 1.16 15.14
N HIS A 200 -8.39 1.61 16.23
CA HIS A 200 -9.34 2.72 16.20
C HIS A 200 -8.66 4.03 15.78
N THR A 201 -7.52 4.35 16.39
CA THR A 201 -6.76 5.57 16.09
C THR A 201 -6.31 5.60 14.62
N ALA A 202 -5.73 4.51 14.13
CA ALA A 202 -5.27 4.40 12.75
C ALA A 202 -6.43 4.51 11.74
N THR A 203 -7.57 3.89 12.05
CA THR A 203 -8.79 4.03 11.23
C THR A 203 -9.23 5.50 11.17
N ARG A 204 -9.32 6.18 12.32
CA ARG A 204 -9.77 7.56 12.41
C ARG A 204 -8.87 8.54 11.67
N GLU A 205 -7.56 8.40 11.82
CA GLU A 205 -6.57 9.19 11.08
C GLU A 205 -6.74 9.00 9.57
N GLY A 206 -6.92 7.76 9.12
CA GLY A 206 -7.12 7.46 7.72
C GLY A 206 -8.40 8.08 7.12
N VAL A 207 -9.51 8.00 7.85
CA VAL A 207 -10.79 8.60 7.44
C VAL A 207 -10.68 10.13 7.40
N GLN A 208 -10.04 10.73 8.41
CA GLN A 208 -9.85 12.17 8.50
C GLN A 208 -9.00 12.69 7.33
N GLU A 209 -7.82 12.10 7.07
CA GLU A 209 -6.94 12.57 5.99
C GLU A 209 -7.55 12.37 4.59
N LEU A 210 -8.37 11.33 4.37
CA LEU A 210 -9.14 11.20 3.11
C LEU A 210 -10.10 12.38 2.94
N SER A 211 -10.86 12.70 3.99
CA SER A 211 -11.80 13.82 3.97
C SER A 211 -11.09 15.16 3.73
N GLU A 212 -9.98 15.42 4.43
CA GLU A 212 -9.19 16.64 4.29
C GLU A 212 -8.55 16.77 2.90
N ALA A 213 -8.17 15.64 2.29
CA ALA A 213 -7.66 15.59 0.93
C ALA A 213 -8.75 15.75 -0.16
N GLY A 214 -10.03 15.87 0.23
CA GLY A 214 -11.16 15.92 -0.69
C GLY A 214 -11.29 14.63 -1.51
N ASN A 215 -11.06 13.48 -0.89
CA ASN A 215 -11.12 12.17 -1.53
C ASN A 215 -12.51 11.54 -1.31
N ASP A 216 -13.18 11.16 -2.39
CA ASP A 216 -14.53 10.59 -2.35
C ASP A 216 -14.55 9.07 -2.09
N GLY A 217 -13.39 8.40 -2.08
CA GLY A 217 -13.30 6.97 -1.83
C GLY A 217 -13.62 6.61 -0.38
N ILE A 218 -14.23 5.45 -0.16
CA ILE A 218 -14.53 4.97 1.19
C ILE A 218 -13.38 4.17 1.78
N LEU A 219 -13.20 4.25 3.10
CA LEU A 219 -12.22 3.46 3.83
C LEU A 219 -12.88 2.23 4.45
N CYS A 220 -12.31 1.06 4.21
CA CYS A 220 -12.66 -0.20 4.83
C CYS A 220 -11.43 -0.76 5.57
N SER A 221 -11.35 -0.57 6.89
CA SER A 221 -10.19 -0.98 7.69
C SER A 221 -9.85 -2.46 7.50
N GLY A 222 -8.60 -2.73 7.13
CA GLY A 222 -8.05 -4.06 6.95
C GLY A 222 -7.42 -4.58 8.24
N LEU A 223 -7.93 -5.71 8.74
CA LEU A 223 -7.46 -6.38 9.95
C LEU A 223 -6.71 -7.65 9.59
N PHE A 224 -5.51 -7.85 10.16
CA PHE A 224 -4.81 -9.12 10.00
C PHE A 224 -5.31 -10.13 11.04
N VAL A 225 -5.83 -11.26 10.59
CA VAL A 225 -6.46 -12.32 11.36
C VAL A 225 -5.55 -12.85 12.46
N GLU A 226 -4.24 -13.01 12.21
CA GLU A 226 -3.29 -13.42 13.27
C GLU A 226 -3.14 -12.39 14.39
N HIS A 227 -3.45 -11.13 14.12
CA HIS A 227 -3.39 -10.07 15.13
C HIS A 227 -4.74 -9.85 15.82
N VAL A 228 -5.81 -10.52 15.39
CA VAL A 228 -7.16 -10.40 15.96
C VAL A 228 -7.52 -11.72 16.66
N PRO A 229 -7.45 -11.78 18.00
CA PRO A 229 -7.87 -12.95 18.76
C PRO A 229 -9.32 -13.31 18.44
N GLN A 230 -9.58 -14.61 18.27
CA GLN A 230 -10.89 -15.13 17.87
C GLN A 230 -12.01 -14.67 18.84
N ASP A 231 -11.73 -14.61 20.14
CA ASP A 231 -12.68 -14.21 21.17
C ASP A 231 -12.93 -12.70 21.24
N ARG A 232 -12.14 -11.90 20.51
CA ARG A 232 -12.18 -10.43 20.49
C ARG A 232 -12.53 -9.84 19.12
N ILE A 233 -13.01 -10.65 18.17
CA ILE A 233 -13.39 -10.18 16.82
C ILE A 233 -14.36 -9.00 16.89
N MET A 234 -15.46 -9.11 17.65
CA MET A 234 -16.42 -8.03 17.86
C MET A 234 -15.76 -6.73 18.34
N GLU A 235 -14.82 -6.79 19.27
CA GLU A 235 -14.12 -5.61 19.80
C GLU A 235 -13.33 -4.89 18.71
N PHE A 236 -12.61 -5.63 17.87
CA PHE A 236 -11.90 -5.06 16.73
C PHE A 236 -12.86 -4.49 15.67
N MET A 237 -13.99 -5.15 15.43
CA MET A 237 -15.03 -4.59 14.56
C MET A 237 -15.54 -3.26 15.11
N LEU A 238 -15.72 -3.13 16.42
CA LEU A 238 -16.09 -1.87 17.06
C LEU A 238 -15.00 -0.81 16.91
N TYR A 239 -13.71 -1.14 17.10
CA TYR A 239 -12.62 -0.18 16.88
C TYR A 239 -12.65 0.43 15.48
N THR A 240 -12.87 -0.38 14.45
CA THR A 240 -12.97 0.13 13.08
C THR A 240 -14.23 0.97 12.85
N ARG A 241 -15.39 0.53 13.36
CA ARG A 241 -16.66 1.26 13.22
C ARG A 241 -16.62 2.62 13.90
N THR A 242 -16.19 2.67 15.16
CA THR A 242 -16.14 3.93 15.92
C THR A 242 -14.99 4.84 15.47
N GLY A 243 -13.98 4.27 14.79
CA GLY A 243 -12.97 5.04 14.07
C GLY A 243 -13.50 5.68 12.78
N GLY A 244 -14.71 5.37 12.34
CA GLY A 244 -15.35 5.95 11.15
C GLY A 244 -15.20 5.13 9.86
N SER A 245 -14.73 3.89 9.95
CA SER A 245 -14.64 3.01 8.78
C SER A 245 -16.02 2.71 8.19
N ALA A 246 -16.14 2.76 6.87
CA ALA A 246 -17.36 2.40 6.15
C ALA A 246 -17.58 0.89 6.05
N GLY A 247 -16.51 0.10 6.20
CA GLY A 247 -16.55 -1.36 6.17
C GLY A 247 -15.33 -1.99 6.85
N ILE A 248 -15.24 -3.32 6.81
CA ILE A 248 -14.15 -4.07 7.45
C ILE A 248 -13.66 -5.14 6.47
N CYS A 249 -12.35 -5.29 6.35
CA CYS A 249 -11.71 -6.34 5.56
C CYS A 249 -10.82 -7.20 6.47
N PHE A 250 -10.91 -8.53 6.35
CA PHE A 250 -10.06 -9.46 7.08
C PHE A 250 -9.00 -10.06 6.14
N PHE A 251 -7.73 -9.99 6.53
CA PHE A 251 -6.58 -10.53 5.82
C PHE A 251 -5.84 -11.56 6.68
N SER A 252 -5.21 -12.60 6.17
CA SER A 252 -5.54 -13.33 4.95
C SER A 252 -6.55 -14.44 5.26
N ILE A 253 -7.27 -14.89 4.23
CA ILE A 253 -8.25 -15.98 4.36
C ILE A 253 -7.61 -17.28 4.89
N ASP A 254 -6.37 -17.58 4.51
CA ASP A 254 -5.63 -18.77 4.96
C ASP A 254 -5.52 -18.83 6.49
N ASN A 255 -5.41 -17.66 7.15
CA ASN A 255 -5.32 -17.57 8.60
C ASN A 255 -6.66 -17.84 9.28
N ILE A 256 -7.76 -17.55 8.60
CA ILE A 256 -9.10 -17.93 9.05
C ILE A 256 -9.27 -19.44 8.93
N ASP A 257 -8.91 -20.00 7.78
CA ASP A 257 -9.07 -21.43 7.47
C ASP A 257 -8.29 -22.33 8.43
N ARG A 258 -7.06 -21.94 8.77
CA ARG A 258 -6.20 -22.74 9.66
C ARG A 258 -6.49 -22.55 11.15
N THR A 259 -7.23 -21.50 11.54
CA THR A 259 -7.57 -21.23 12.94
C THR A 259 -8.90 -21.87 13.29
N TYR A 260 -8.87 -22.98 14.02
CA TYR A 260 -10.07 -23.74 14.38
C TYR A 260 -11.14 -22.84 15.03
N GLY A 261 -12.36 -22.91 14.49
CA GLY A 261 -13.52 -22.16 15.00
C GLY A 261 -13.57 -20.69 14.61
N TYR A 262 -12.55 -20.12 13.95
CA TYR A 262 -12.54 -18.70 13.59
C TYR A 262 -13.71 -18.35 12.67
N TRP A 263 -14.00 -19.17 11.66
CA TRP A 263 -15.17 -18.99 10.79
C TRP A 263 -16.49 -18.93 11.55
N ALA A 264 -16.70 -19.85 12.51
CA ALA A 264 -17.92 -19.89 13.29
C ALA A 264 -18.08 -18.63 14.15
N ARG A 265 -16.98 -18.19 14.78
CA ARG A 265 -17.00 -16.99 15.61
C ARG A 265 -17.16 -15.73 14.78
N LEU A 266 -16.43 -15.58 13.69
CA LEU A 266 -16.56 -14.46 12.75
C LEU A 266 -17.98 -14.35 12.20
N LYS A 267 -18.61 -15.48 11.82
CA LYS A 267 -20.01 -15.50 11.37
C LYS A 267 -20.98 -15.00 12.45
N SER A 268 -20.79 -15.45 13.69
CA SER A 268 -21.60 -15.00 14.84
C SER A 268 -21.45 -13.50 15.09
N ASP A 269 -20.20 -13.02 15.15
CA ASP A 269 -19.91 -11.61 15.45
C ASP A 269 -20.38 -10.69 14.33
N ILE A 270 -20.30 -11.10 13.06
CA ILE A 270 -20.87 -10.34 11.93
C ILE A 270 -22.39 -10.20 12.05
N ALA A 271 -23.11 -11.26 12.46
CA ALA A 271 -24.56 -11.20 12.62
C ALA A 271 -24.94 -10.20 13.71
N GLN A 272 -24.35 -10.32 14.89
CA GLN A 272 -24.56 -9.40 16.00
C GLN A 272 -24.19 -7.95 15.64
N PHE A 273 -23.06 -7.75 14.96
CA PHE A 273 -22.56 -6.42 14.62
C PHE A 273 -23.52 -5.65 13.70
N LYS A 274 -24.23 -6.36 12.81
CA LYS A 274 -25.26 -5.80 11.93
C LYS A 274 -26.54 -5.43 12.70
N GLU A 275 -27.01 -6.30 13.59
CA GLU A 275 -28.18 -6.04 14.45
C GLU A 275 -27.98 -4.78 15.31
N ASP A 276 -26.79 -4.62 15.90
CA ASP A 276 -26.41 -3.44 16.70
C ASP A 276 -26.27 -2.16 15.86
N GLY A 277 -26.13 -2.29 14.54
CA GLY A 277 -25.99 -1.17 13.60
C GLY A 277 -27.32 -0.62 13.08
N GLU A 278 -28.35 -1.47 12.97
CA GLU A 278 -29.70 -1.08 12.54
C GLU A 278 -30.53 -0.41 13.65
N SER A 279 -30.02 -0.43 14.89
CA SER A 279 -30.69 0.08 16.09
C SER A 279 -30.22 1.48 16.53
N ARG A 280 -29.51 2.22 15.66
CA ARG A 280 -29.09 3.62 15.84
C ARG A 280 -29.42 4.46 14.62
#